data_AF-A0A7W9IGT7-F1
#
_entry.id   AF-A0A7W9IGT7-F1
#
_cell.length_a   1.000
_cell.length_b   1.000
_cell.length_c   1.000
_cell.angle_alpha   90.00
_cell.angle_beta   90.00
_cell.angle_gamma   90.00
#
_symmetry.space_group_name_H-M   'P 1'
#
loop_
_entity.id
_entity.type
_entity.pdbx_description
1 polymer ?
#
loop_
_entity_poly.entity_id
_entity_poly.type
_entity_poly.pdbx_seq_one_letter_code
_entity_poly.pdbx_strand_id
1 'polypeptide(L)'
;MTTVVRRSRADTVAHPMMRTAVPACRGYDPELWFPVGGSAGPALQICRRCPIVEPCRAYGIAYDVDGIWGGTTRAQRDAHRRTHGIGARSVLTSIPKSPPGPVPRRPERRAPSVVVDAPAPEPEPAPEPAPEPAPEPEPAPEPAPEPAPEPAPEPAPEPEPEPVKHCPRCDTDRPLTRWYRNQHAADGLSAWCKPCLHEIAQKGNP
;
A
#
# COMPACT_ATOMS: atom_id res chain seq x y z
N MET A 1 40.56 34.31 -12.53
CA MET A 1 39.14 34.42 -12.13
C MET A 1 38.43 33.18 -12.65
N THR A 2 38.20 32.20 -11.77
CA THR A 2 37.71 30.86 -12.17
C THR A 2 36.19 30.85 -12.08
N THR A 3 35.51 30.84 -13.22
CA THR A 3 34.05 30.83 -13.29
C THR A 3 33.53 29.46 -12.86
N VAL A 4 32.99 29.36 -11.65
CA VAL A 4 32.26 28.18 -11.20
C VAL A 4 30.92 28.15 -11.93
N VAL A 5 30.80 27.30 -12.94
CA VAL A 5 29.52 27.00 -13.59
C VAL A 5 28.64 26.27 -12.57
N ARG A 6 27.73 27.00 -11.92
CA ARG A 6 26.65 26.40 -11.12
C ARG A 6 25.71 25.67 -12.08
N ARG A 7 25.89 24.37 -12.24
CA ARG A 7 24.91 23.49 -12.89
C ARG A 7 23.66 23.42 -12.00
N SER A 8 22.58 24.06 -12.46
CA SER A 8 21.24 23.95 -11.85
C SER A 8 20.81 22.48 -11.79
N ARG A 9 20.49 22.01 -10.58
CA ARG A 9 20.09 20.62 -10.27
C ARG A 9 18.63 20.30 -10.67
N ALA A 10 17.94 21.23 -11.33
CA ALA A 10 16.47 21.25 -11.39
C ALA A 10 15.87 20.93 -12.77
N ASP A 11 16.66 20.81 -13.85
CA ASP A 11 16.13 20.67 -15.22
C ASP A 11 16.38 19.31 -15.89
N THR A 12 16.56 18.25 -15.11
CA THR A 12 16.66 16.89 -15.64
C THR A 12 15.67 15.99 -14.89
N VAL A 13 15.07 15.02 -15.59
CA VAL A 13 14.28 13.89 -15.05
C VAL A 13 12.76 13.98 -15.23
N ALA A 14 12.30 14.18 -16.46
CA ALA A 14 11.33 13.21 -17.00
C ALA A 14 12.17 12.03 -17.53
N HIS A 15 12.55 11.09 -16.64
CA HIS A 15 13.48 10.00 -17.01
C HIS A 15 12.83 9.15 -18.13
N PRO A 16 13.43 9.04 -19.32
CA PRO A 16 12.93 8.21 -20.42
C PRO A 16 12.76 6.72 -20.05
N MET A 17 13.33 6.28 -18.91
CA MET A 17 13.22 4.91 -18.38
C MET A 17 11.88 4.56 -17.69
N MET A 18 11.10 5.54 -17.22
CA MET A 18 9.79 5.24 -16.60
C MET A 18 8.74 4.78 -17.62
N ARG A 19 8.97 5.05 -18.92
CA ARG A 19 7.99 4.76 -20.00
C ARG A 19 8.26 3.45 -20.74
N THR A 20 9.44 2.84 -20.61
CA THR A 20 9.86 1.66 -21.40
C THR A 20 10.23 0.44 -20.56
N ALA A 21 10.61 0.62 -19.28
CA ALA A 21 10.97 -0.50 -18.41
C ALA A 21 9.75 -1.07 -17.67
N VAL A 22 9.65 -2.40 -17.63
CA VAL A 22 8.59 -3.10 -16.87
C VAL A 22 8.98 -3.10 -15.39
N PRO A 23 8.08 -2.67 -14.49
CA PRO A 23 8.32 -2.76 -13.05
C PRO A 23 8.43 -4.22 -12.59
N ALA A 24 9.45 -4.54 -11.80
CA ALA A 24 9.66 -5.88 -11.27
C ALA A 24 8.55 -6.34 -10.30
N CYS A 25 7.76 -5.41 -9.74
CA CYS A 25 6.61 -5.75 -8.91
C CYS A 25 5.42 -6.29 -9.71
N ARG A 26 5.43 -6.18 -11.04
CA ARG A 26 4.34 -6.67 -11.88
C ARG A 26 4.23 -8.19 -11.77
N GLY A 27 3.05 -8.69 -11.42
CA GLY A 27 2.75 -10.12 -11.31
C GLY A 27 2.87 -10.71 -9.90
N TYR A 28 3.24 -9.90 -8.91
CA TYR A 28 3.20 -10.28 -7.50
C TYR A 28 1.91 -9.78 -6.83
N ASP A 29 1.60 -10.36 -5.67
CA ASP A 29 0.47 -9.96 -4.83
C ASP A 29 0.62 -8.52 -4.30
N PRO A 30 -0.35 -7.61 -4.56
CA PRO A 30 -0.33 -6.25 -4.04
C PRO A 30 -0.14 -6.14 -2.53
N GLU A 31 -0.67 -7.06 -1.72
CA GLU A 31 -0.59 -7.02 -0.25
C GLU A 31 0.86 -7.06 0.25
N LEU A 32 1.79 -7.60 -0.55
CA LEU A 32 3.22 -7.61 -0.24
C LEU A 32 3.81 -6.20 -0.08
N TRP A 33 3.22 -5.20 -0.75
CA TRP A 33 3.63 -3.79 -0.65
C TRP A 33 2.94 -3.04 0.49
N PHE A 34 1.95 -3.64 1.16
CA PHE A 34 1.19 -3.06 2.27
C PHE A 34 1.23 -3.95 3.51
N PRO A 35 2.41 -4.20 4.11
CA PRO A 35 2.51 -5.08 5.26
C PRO A 35 1.78 -4.51 6.49
N VAL A 36 0.75 -5.22 6.96
CA VAL A 36 0.08 -4.97 8.24
C VAL A 36 0.64 -5.96 9.27
N GLY A 37 1.34 -5.46 10.29
CA GLY A 37 1.91 -6.31 11.36
C GLY A 37 3.04 -7.27 10.94
N GLY A 38 3.50 -7.23 9.69
CA GLY A 38 4.52 -8.12 9.14
C GLY A 38 5.80 -7.41 8.66
N SER A 39 6.74 -8.18 8.08
CA SER A 39 8.02 -7.64 7.61
C SER A 39 7.94 -7.04 6.19
N ALA A 40 8.58 -5.89 5.99
CA ALA A 40 8.76 -5.28 4.67
C ALA A 40 9.84 -5.98 3.80
N GLY A 41 10.57 -6.94 4.35
CA GLY A 41 11.74 -7.57 3.73
C GLY A 41 11.52 -8.10 2.32
N PRO A 42 10.48 -8.93 2.08
CA PRO A 42 10.21 -9.49 0.76
C PRO A 42 9.99 -8.44 -0.34
N ALA A 43 9.12 -7.46 -0.12
CA ALA A 43 8.88 -6.38 -1.09
C ALA A 43 10.13 -5.52 -1.32
N LEU A 44 10.94 -5.28 -0.29
CA LEU A 44 12.21 -4.56 -0.43
C LEU A 44 13.20 -5.32 -1.33
N GLN A 45 13.28 -6.66 -1.24
CA GLN A 45 14.14 -7.46 -2.13
C GLN A 45 13.72 -7.37 -3.59
N ILE A 46 12.42 -7.42 -3.86
CA ILE A 46 11.87 -7.26 -5.22
C ILE A 46 12.22 -5.86 -5.75
N CYS A 47 12.03 -4.82 -4.92
CA CYS A 47 12.34 -3.45 -5.31
C CYS A 47 13.83 -3.24 -5.64
N ARG A 48 14.75 -3.89 -4.93
CA ARG A 48 16.21 -3.75 -5.16
C ARG A 48 16.66 -4.21 -6.55
N ARG A 49 15.92 -5.11 -7.18
CA ARG A 49 16.18 -5.62 -8.54
C ARG A 49 15.38 -4.87 -9.62
N CYS A 50 14.57 -3.88 -9.24
CA CYS A 50 13.66 -3.21 -10.15
C CYS A 50 14.38 -2.14 -11.00
N PRO A 51 14.27 -2.18 -12.34
CA PRO A 51 14.93 -1.22 -13.22
C PRO A 51 14.40 0.22 -13.07
N ILE A 52 13.24 0.40 -12.43
CA ILE A 52 12.63 1.71 -12.17
C ILE A 52 12.65 2.09 -10.68
N VAL A 53 13.53 1.49 -9.88
CA VAL A 53 13.56 1.69 -8.42
C VAL A 53 13.77 3.16 -8.02
N GLU A 54 14.73 3.85 -8.65
CA GLU A 54 15.03 5.26 -8.38
C GLU A 54 13.85 6.19 -8.72
N PRO A 55 13.29 6.17 -9.94
CA PRO A 55 12.17 7.04 -10.24
C PRO A 55 10.91 6.67 -9.43
N CYS A 56 10.69 5.38 -9.10
CA CYS A 56 9.62 4.95 -8.20
C CYS A 56 9.81 5.48 -6.76
N ARG A 57 11.05 5.52 -6.26
CA ARG A 57 11.39 6.09 -4.95
C ARG A 57 11.14 7.59 -4.92
N ALA A 58 11.59 8.31 -5.95
CA ALA A 58 11.36 9.74 -6.09
C ALA A 58 9.85 10.08 -6.09
N TYR A 59 9.05 9.29 -6.81
CA TYR A 59 7.59 9.41 -6.76
C TYR A 59 7.05 9.23 -5.35
N GLY A 60 7.42 8.15 -4.65
CA GLY A 60 6.95 7.90 -3.29
C GLY A 60 7.37 8.98 -2.27
N ILE A 61 8.48 9.67 -2.50
CA ILE A 61 8.95 10.78 -1.64
C ILE A 61 8.11 12.04 -1.91
N ALA A 62 7.87 12.35 -3.18
CA ALA A 62 7.13 13.54 -3.59
C ALA A 62 5.65 13.48 -3.19
N TYR A 63 5.07 12.28 -3.24
CA TYR A 63 3.65 12.04 -2.99
C TYR A 63 3.44 11.29 -1.67
N ASP A 64 2.45 11.72 -0.89
CA ASP A 64 2.07 10.99 0.32
C ASP A 64 1.26 9.73 -0.03
N VAL A 65 1.98 8.67 -0.37
CA VAL A 65 1.43 7.35 -0.72
C VAL A 65 1.75 6.33 0.37
N ASP A 66 0.82 5.41 0.60
CA ASP A 66 0.99 4.28 1.52
C ASP A 66 1.77 3.12 0.90
N GLY A 67 2.31 2.27 1.76
CA GLY A 67 3.04 1.07 1.35
C GLY A 67 4.51 1.31 0.93
N ILE A 68 5.09 0.29 0.29
CA ILE A 68 6.48 0.24 -0.13
C ILE A 68 6.63 0.80 -1.55
N TRP A 69 7.50 1.79 -1.73
CA TRP A 69 7.75 2.43 -3.03
C TRP A 69 9.24 2.57 -3.25
N GLY A 70 9.74 2.15 -4.42
CA GLY A 70 11.16 2.27 -4.78
C GLY A 70 12.12 1.70 -3.71
N GLY A 71 11.73 0.61 -3.05
CA GLY A 71 12.51 0.00 -1.98
C GLY A 71 12.58 0.83 -0.71
N THR A 72 11.53 1.61 -0.41
CA THR A 72 11.42 2.38 0.84
C THR A 72 10.05 2.22 1.47
N THR A 73 9.98 2.24 2.81
CA THR A 73 8.73 2.28 3.57
C THR A 73 8.23 3.72 3.74
N ARG A 74 6.96 3.91 4.13
CA ARG A 74 6.41 5.25 4.42
C ARG A 74 7.26 6.02 5.43
N ALA A 75 7.61 5.37 6.54
CA ALA A 75 8.46 5.95 7.58
C ALA A 75 9.85 6.38 7.06
N GLN A 76 10.46 5.62 6.15
CA GLN A 76 11.73 6.00 5.52
C GLN A 76 11.56 7.23 4.62
N ARG A 77 10.46 7.33 3.88
CA ARG A 77 10.14 8.49 3.04
C ARG A 77 9.83 9.72 3.88
N ASP A 78 9.14 9.57 5.01
CA ASP A 78 8.91 10.63 5.99
C ASP A 78 10.21 11.14 6.62
N ALA A 79 11.12 10.22 6.98
CA ALA A 79 12.44 10.60 7.47
C ALA A 79 13.21 11.38 6.41
N HIS A 80 13.21 10.92 5.15
CA HIS A 80 13.87 11.62 4.04
C HIS A 80 13.28 13.02 3.80
N ARG A 81 11.96 13.17 3.81
CA ARG A 81 11.30 14.47 3.69
C ARG A 81 11.73 15.44 4.80
N ARG A 82 11.78 14.96 6.05
CA ARG A 82 12.22 15.76 7.21
C ARG A 82 13.68 16.20 7.10
N THR A 83 14.59 15.31 6.70
CA THR A 83 16.02 15.65 6.59
C THR A 83 16.31 16.64 5.46
N HIS A 84 15.49 16.66 4.41
CA HIS A 84 15.69 17.52 3.24
C HIS A 84 14.74 18.74 3.18
N GLY A 85 13.87 18.92 4.17
CA GLY A 85 12.90 20.03 4.19
C GLY A 85 11.88 19.96 3.04
N ILE A 86 11.54 18.76 2.57
CA ILE A 86 10.62 18.54 1.43
C ILE A 86 9.21 18.33 1.97
N GLY A 87 8.25 19.17 1.58
CA GLY A 87 6.83 18.96 1.87
C GLY A 87 6.23 17.80 1.05
N ALA A 88 5.45 16.92 1.68
CA ALA A 88 4.73 15.88 0.97
C ALA A 88 3.52 16.47 0.22
N ARG A 89 3.35 16.16 -1.07
CA ARG A 89 2.13 16.50 -1.81
C ARG A 89 1.08 15.43 -1.52
N SER A 90 -0.04 15.81 -0.89
CA SER A 90 -1.14 14.86 -0.68
C SER A 90 -1.75 14.45 -2.02
N VAL A 91 -1.85 13.15 -2.27
CA VAL A 91 -2.47 12.60 -3.49
C VAL A 91 -3.99 12.79 -3.46
N LEU A 92 -4.58 12.90 -2.25
CA LEU A 92 -6.02 13.04 -2.04
C LEU A 92 -6.57 14.41 -2.46
N THR A 93 -5.74 15.44 -2.53
CA THR A 93 -6.18 16.82 -2.83
C THR A 93 -6.04 17.21 -4.30
N SER A 94 -5.61 16.29 -5.17
CA SER A 94 -5.41 16.57 -6.61
C SER A 94 -5.50 15.32 -7.48
N ILE A 95 -6.59 14.56 -7.38
CA ILE A 95 -7.03 13.75 -8.51
C ILE A 95 -7.66 14.73 -9.52
N PRO A 96 -7.01 15.12 -10.63
CA PRO A 96 -7.75 15.77 -11.70
C PRO A 96 -8.89 14.83 -12.10
N LYS A 97 -10.10 15.36 -12.20
CA LYS A 97 -11.34 14.65 -12.58
C LYS A 97 -11.32 14.06 -14.00
N SER A 98 -10.18 14.13 -14.68
CA SER A 98 -9.93 13.44 -15.94
C SER A 98 -9.04 12.23 -15.67
N PRO A 99 -9.45 11.02 -16.06
CA PRO A 99 -8.48 9.93 -16.21
C PRO A 99 -7.35 10.41 -17.14
N PRO A 100 -6.11 9.91 -17.02
CA PRO A 100 -5.13 10.12 -18.07
C PRO A 100 -5.81 9.74 -19.39
N GLY A 101 -5.86 10.69 -20.33
CA GLY A 101 -6.65 10.58 -21.56
C GLY A 101 -6.38 9.28 -22.31
N PRO A 102 -7.24 8.91 -23.27
CA PRO A 102 -7.16 7.63 -23.96
C PRO A 102 -5.74 7.40 -24.47
N VAL A 103 -5.08 6.39 -23.90
CA VAL A 103 -3.80 5.89 -24.40
C VAL A 103 -3.97 5.64 -25.90
N PRO A 104 -3.18 6.28 -26.77
CA PRO A 104 -3.31 6.05 -28.20
C PRO A 104 -3.06 4.56 -28.46
N ARG A 105 -4.04 3.88 -29.07
CA ARG A 105 -3.88 2.49 -29.52
C ARG A 105 -2.76 2.50 -30.56
N ARG A 106 -1.59 2.01 -30.15
CA ARG A 106 -0.42 1.91 -31.02
C ARG A 106 -0.78 0.99 -32.19
N PRO A 107 -0.50 1.35 -33.46
CA PRO A 107 -0.73 0.44 -34.58
C PRO A 107 0.06 -0.84 -34.32
N GLU A 108 -0.62 -1.97 -34.47
CA GLU A 108 -0.07 -3.31 -34.29
C GLU A 108 1.19 -3.47 -35.14
N ARG A 109 2.34 -3.31 -34.50
CA ARG A 109 3.61 -3.56 -35.13
C ARG A 109 3.82 -5.07 -35.03
N ARG A 110 3.69 -5.75 -36.17
CA ARG A 110 3.97 -7.17 -36.36
C ARG A 110 5.25 -7.55 -35.62
N ALA A 111 5.12 -8.43 -34.62
CA ALA A 111 6.26 -8.95 -33.87
C ALA A 111 7.24 -9.65 -34.84
N PRO A 112 8.57 -9.48 -34.70
CA PRO A 112 9.49 -10.39 -35.36
C PRO A 112 9.34 -11.78 -34.73
N SER A 113 9.02 -12.78 -35.55
CA SER A 113 9.16 -14.19 -35.16
C SER A 113 10.63 -14.48 -34.90
N VAL A 114 11.03 -14.42 -33.64
CA VAL A 114 12.24 -15.09 -33.19
C VAL A 114 11.91 -16.57 -33.06
N VAL A 115 12.46 -17.38 -33.97
CA VAL A 115 12.53 -18.83 -33.82
C VAL A 115 13.44 -19.11 -32.63
N VAL A 116 12.87 -19.64 -31.56
CA VAL A 116 13.64 -20.14 -30.41
C VAL A 116 13.98 -21.59 -30.73
N ASP A 117 15.26 -21.83 -30.95
CA ASP A 117 15.84 -23.17 -31.09
C ASP A 117 15.57 -23.94 -29.79
N ALA A 118 14.97 -25.12 -29.90
CA ALA A 118 14.59 -25.96 -28.78
C ALA A 118 15.85 -26.52 -28.09
N PRO A 119 16.02 -26.36 -26.76
CA PRO A 119 17.10 -27.04 -26.06
C PRO A 119 16.88 -28.55 -26.07
N ALA A 120 17.95 -29.30 -26.34
CA ALA A 120 17.98 -30.76 -26.38
C ALA A 120 17.49 -31.39 -25.06
N PRO A 121 16.80 -32.55 -25.10
CA PRO A 121 16.32 -33.21 -23.89
C PRO A 121 17.49 -33.76 -23.06
N GLU A 122 17.47 -33.49 -21.76
CA GLU A 122 18.36 -34.09 -20.75
C GLU A 122 18.13 -35.61 -20.64
N PRO A 123 19.19 -36.41 -20.39
CA PRO A 123 19.06 -37.87 -20.26
C PRO A 123 18.35 -38.27 -18.96
N GLU A 124 17.54 -39.34 -19.05
CA GLU A 124 16.84 -39.93 -17.91
C GLU A 124 17.82 -40.45 -16.84
N PRO A 125 17.56 -40.22 -15.54
CA PRO A 125 18.39 -40.74 -14.46
C PRO A 125 18.22 -42.26 -14.31
N ALA A 126 19.33 -42.94 -14.00
CA ALA A 126 19.36 -44.37 -13.70
C ALA A 126 18.49 -44.72 -12.47
N PRO A 127 17.90 -45.94 -12.40
CA PRO A 127 17.05 -46.33 -11.28
C PRO A 127 17.85 -46.48 -9.99
N GLU A 128 17.33 -45.91 -8.90
CA GLU A 128 17.84 -46.08 -7.54
C GLU A 128 17.63 -47.54 -7.06
N PRO A 129 18.54 -48.10 -6.25
CA PRO A 129 18.40 -49.44 -5.70
C PRO A 129 17.21 -49.53 -4.72
N ALA A 130 16.57 -50.70 -4.69
CA ALA A 130 15.42 -50.97 -3.83
C ALA A 130 15.73 -50.74 -2.34
N PRO A 131 14.82 -50.11 -1.57
CA PRO A 131 15.02 -49.87 -0.16
C PRO A 131 15.03 -51.18 0.64
N GLU A 132 15.92 -51.26 1.62
CA GLU A 132 15.93 -52.32 2.63
C GLU A 132 14.62 -52.33 3.44
N PRO A 133 14.16 -53.50 3.90
CA PRO A 133 12.91 -53.62 4.64
C PRO A 133 12.98 -52.85 5.98
N ALA A 134 11.91 -52.11 6.25
CA ALA A 134 11.74 -51.33 7.48
C ALA A 134 11.73 -52.24 8.72
N PRO A 135 12.34 -51.82 9.84
CA PRO A 135 12.25 -52.55 11.11
C PRO A 135 10.80 -52.55 11.65
N GLU A 136 10.44 -53.65 12.33
CA GLU A 136 9.14 -53.79 13.00
C GLU A 136 8.89 -52.65 14.00
N PRO A 137 7.67 -52.09 14.06
CA PRO A 137 7.36 -51.01 14.96
C PRO A 137 7.34 -51.49 16.42
N GLU A 138 8.01 -50.73 17.29
CA GLU A 138 7.88 -50.88 18.74
C GLU A 138 6.42 -50.61 19.18
N PRO A 139 5.92 -51.31 20.21
CA PRO A 139 4.55 -51.14 20.68
C PRO A 139 4.31 -49.71 21.18
N ALA A 140 3.19 -49.13 20.75
CA ALA A 140 2.79 -47.78 21.10
C ALA A 140 2.64 -47.61 22.63
N PRO A 141 3.13 -46.49 23.20
CA PRO A 141 2.90 -46.18 24.61
C PRO A 141 1.42 -45.94 24.89
N GLU A 142 0.96 -46.34 26.08
CA GLU A 142 -0.42 -46.11 26.54
C GLU A 142 -0.78 -44.62 26.48
N PRO A 143 -2.01 -44.27 26.06
CA PRO A 143 -2.43 -42.88 25.94
C PRO A 143 -2.50 -42.22 27.32
N ALA A 144 -1.87 -41.05 27.43
CA ALA A 144 -2.02 -40.19 28.60
C ALA A 144 -3.49 -39.77 28.76
N PRO A 145 -4.00 -39.62 30.00
CA PRO A 145 -5.37 -39.21 30.25
C PRO A 145 -5.63 -37.81 29.64
N GLU A 146 -6.79 -37.65 29.00
CA GLU A 146 -7.21 -36.38 28.39
C GLU A 146 -7.23 -35.26 29.44
N PRO A 147 -6.65 -34.08 29.14
CA PRO A 147 -6.73 -32.93 30.02
C PRO A 147 -8.18 -32.45 30.13
N ALA A 148 -8.58 -32.07 31.35
CA ALA A 148 -9.91 -31.56 31.64
C ALA A 148 -10.26 -30.35 30.74
N PRO A 149 -11.52 -30.23 30.29
CA PRO A 149 -11.93 -29.12 29.41
C PRO A 149 -11.74 -27.77 30.13
N GLU A 150 -11.09 -26.84 29.45
CA GLU A 150 -10.96 -25.46 29.92
C GLU A 150 -12.35 -24.80 30.06
N PRO A 151 -12.58 -24.01 31.13
CA PRO A 151 -13.84 -23.31 31.31
C PRO A 151 -14.08 -22.31 30.17
N ALA A 152 -15.33 -22.22 29.71
CA ALA A 152 -15.73 -21.33 28.65
C ALA A 152 -15.42 -19.85 29.00
N PRO A 153 -14.93 -19.05 28.04
CA PRO A 153 -14.65 -17.64 28.27
C PRO A 153 -15.92 -16.86 28.59
N GLU A 154 -15.85 -15.96 29.57
CA GLU A 154 -16.96 -15.10 29.97
C GLU A 154 -17.43 -14.21 28.80
N PRO A 155 -18.74 -13.92 28.72
CA PRO A 155 -19.30 -13.08 27.66
C PRO A 155 -18.74 -11.65 27.74
N ALA A 156 -18.35 -11.10 26.58
CA ALA A 156 -17.82 -9.76 26.47
C ALA A 156 -18.82 -8.69 26.97
N PRO A 157 -18.37 -7.62 27.63
CA PRO A 157 -19.24 -6.57 28.14
C PRO A 157 -19.93 -5.80 27.00
N GLU A 158 -21.19 -5.44 27.23
CA GLU A 158 -22.04 -4.68 26.31
C GLU A 158 -21.44 -3.28 26.05
N PRO A 159 -21.39 -2.80 24.78
CA PRO A 159 -20.73 -1.55 24.46
C PRO A 159 -21.44 -0.34 25.09
N GLU A 160 -20.67 0.53 25.73
CA GLU A 160 -21.19 1.80 26.27
C GLU A 160 -21.76 2.70 25.16
N PRO A 161 -22.85 3.43 25.42
CA PRO A 161 -23.50 4.26 24.42
C PRO A 161 -22.59 5.42 23.99
N GLU A 162 -22.39 5.57 22.67
CA GLU A 162 -21.60 6.68 22.13
C GLU A 162 -22.26 8.04 22.43
N PRO A 163 -21.47 9.09 22.74
CA PRO A 163 -22.02 10.41 23.01
C PRO A 163 -22.69 11.00 21.76
N VAL A 164 -23.91 11.51 21.94
CA VAL A 164 -24.71 12.17 20.90
C VAL A 164 -24.89 13.67 21.20
N LYS A 165 -25.11 14.45 20.15
CA LYS A 165 -25.47 15.87 20.21
C LYS A 165 -26.74 16.11 19.40
N HIS A 166 -27.56 17.06 19.84
CA HIS A 166 -28.76 17.45 19.12
C HIS A 166 -28.46 18.53 18.06
N CYS A 167 -29.01 18.41 16.84
CA CYS A 167 -28.87 19.41 15.79
C CYS A 167 -30.10 20.34 15.71
N PRO A 168 -29.99 21.63 16.06
CA PRO A 168 -31.14 22.54 16.10
C PRO A 168 -31.69 22.94 14.72
N ARG A 169 -31.07 22.49 13.61
CA ARG A 169 -31.54 22.77 12.25
C ARG A 169 -32.40 21.67 11.65
N CYS A 170 -32.08 20.41 11.95
CA CYS A 170 -32.84 19.26 11.45
C CYS A 170 -33.55 18.47 12.56
N ASP A 171 -33.45 18.95 13.81
CA ASP A 171 -34.12 18.37 14.98
C ASP A 171 -33.81 16.88 15.14
N THR A 172 -32.51 16.52 15.07
CA THR A 172 -32.07 15.12 15.12
C THR A 172 -30.83 14.97 15.98
N ASP A 173 -30.87 13.99 16.88
CA ASP A 173 -29.70 13.53 17.63
C ASP A 173 -28.79 12.69 16.73
N ARG A 174 -27.51 13.03 16.70
CA ARG A 174 -26.51 12.27 15.94
C ARG A 174 -25.27 12.08 16.83
N PRO A 175 -24.39 11.11 16.54
CA PRO A 175 -23.15 10.93 17.29
C PRO A 175 -22.16 12.06 17.00
N LEU A 176 -21.36 12.47 17.99
CA LEU A 176 -20.42 13.62 17.88
C LEU A 176 -19.54 13.61 16.61
N THR A 177 -19.26 12.44 16.03
CA THR A 177 -18.56 12.26 14.74
C THR A 177 -19.24 12.94 13.54
N ARG A 178 -20.54 13.25 13.64
CA ARG A 178 -21.36 13.94 12.63
C ARG A 178 -21.32 15.46 12.73
N TRP A 179 -20.41 16.03 13.52
CA TRP A 179 -20.14 17.47 13.60
C TRP A 179 -18.74 17.81 13.10
N TYR A 180 -18.54 19.02 12.58
CA TYR A 180 -17.22 19.53 12.25
C TYR A 180 -16.54 20.05 13.52
N ARG A 181 -15.21 19.93 13.61
CA ARG A 181 -14.42 20.52 14.70
C ARG A 181 -14.49 22.04 14.60
N ASN A 182 -14.81 22.71 15.70
CA ASN A 182 -14.80 24.16 15.79
C ASN A 182 -14.20 24.59 17.13
N GLN A 183 -12.98 25.11 17.10
CA GLN A 183 -12.26 25.55 18.30
C GLN A 183 -12.92 26.74 19.02
N HIS A 184 -13.83 27.45 18.35
CA HIS A 184 -14.51 28.61 18.92
C HIS A 184 -15.80 28.25 19.67
N ALA A 185 -16.27 27.00 19.55
CA ALA A 185 -17.44 26.53 20.27
C ALA A 185 -17.02 25.92 21.61
N ALA A 186 -17.83 26.11 22.66
CA ALA A 186 -17.56 25.59 24.00
C ALA A 186 -17.39 24.06 24.04
N ASP A 187 -18.10 23.35 23.17
CA ASP A 187 -18.05 21.90 23.02
C ASP A 187 -17.06 21.43 21.92
N GLY A 188 -16.30 22.36 21.32
CA GLY A 188 -15.32 22.04 20.28
C GLY A 188 -15.91 21.59 18.95
N LEU A 189 -17.23 21.66 18.77
CA LEU A 189 -17.97 21.16 17.62
C LEU A 189 -18.87 22.23 17.00
N SER A 190 -19.24 22.05 15.74
CA SER A 190 -20.13 22.98 15.02
C SER A 190 -21.52 23.10 15.66
N ALA A 191 -22.21 24.22 15.44
CA ALA A 191 -23.58 24.41 15.95
C ALA A 191 -24.59 23.47 15.25
N TRP A 192 -24.37 23.14 13.99
CA TRP A 192 -25.20 22.22 13.20
C TRP A 192 -24.44 20.97 12.79
N CYS A 193 -25.17 19.91 12.43
CA CYS A 193 -24.58 18.67 11.93
C CYS A 193 -23.96 18.87 10.53
N LYS A 194 -23.01 17.99 10.17
CA LYS A 194 -22.31 18.00 8.86
C LYS A 194 -23.27 18.09 7.67
N PRO A 195 -24.36 17.30 7.57
CA PRO A 195 -25.32 17.40 6.46
C PRO A 195 -25.94 18.78 6.32
N CYS A 196 -26.43 19.35 7.44
CA CYS A 196 -26.99 20.69 7.43
C CYS A 196 -25.94 21.71 6.95
N LEU A 197 -24.74 21.74 7.54
CA LEU A 197 -23.71 22.67 7.07
C LEU A 197 -23.40 22.52 5.57
N HIS A 198 -23.36 21.30 5.05
CA HIS A 198 -23.10 21.04 3.63
C HIS A 198 -24.21 21.62 2.74
N GLU A 199 -25.49 21.49 3.12
CA GLU A 199 -26.60 22.09 2.37
C GLU A 199 -26.53 23.63 2.33
N ILE A 200 -26.12 24.27 3.43
CA ILE A 200 -25.95 25.74 3.45
C ILE A 200 -24.79 26.14 2.54
N ALA A 201 -23.66 25.43 2.62
CA ALA A 201 -22.50 25.71 1.79
C ALA A 201 -22.81 25.59 0.28
N GLN A 202 -23.65 24.62 -0.10
CA GLN A 202 -24.07 24.44 -1.49
C GLN A 202 -25.05 25.53 -1.98
N LYS A 203 -25.94 26.01 -1.10
CA LYS A 203 -26.93 27.06 -1.46
C LYS A 203 -26.36 28.48 -1.45
N GLY A 204 -25.14 28.67 -0.97
CA GLY A 204 -24.46 29.96 -0.88
C GLY A 204 -23.52 30.32 -2.05
N ASN A 205 -23.48 29.53 -3.12
CA ASN A 205 -22.66 29.79 -4.30
C ASN A 205 -23.55 30.26 -5.47
N PRO A 206 -23.69 31.57 -5.72
CA PRO A 206 -24.39 32.08 -6.91
C PRO A 206 -23.67 31.73 -8.22
#